data_AF-A0A2V7VQ98-F1
#
_entry.id   AF-A0A2V7VQ98-F1
#
_cell.length_a   1.000
_cell.length_b   1.000
_cell.length_c   1.000
_cell.angle_alpha   90.00
_cell.angle_beta   90.00
_cell.angle_gamma   90.00
#
_symmetry.space_group_name_H-M   'P 1'
#
loop_
_entity.id
_entity.type
_entity.pdbx_description
1 polymer ?
#
loop_
_entity_poly.entity_id
_entity_poly.type
_entity_poly.pdbx_seq_one_letter_code
_entity_poly.pdbx_strand_id
1 'polypeptide(L)' 'MTRKTSWWLRGLLGMTALVGLASQPGAAGAGQDKVTICHIPPGNPGNAHTIVVGAPAVPAHLANHGDSVGECVPGGPGQ' A
#
# COMPACT_ATOMS: atom_id res chain seq x y z
N MET A 1 21.04 46.88 13.83
CA MET A 1 22.00 45.75 13.63
C MET A 1 22.84 45.70 14.91
N THR A 2 22.96 44.66 15.73
CA THR A 2 23.03 43.20 15.55
C THR A 2 22.54 42.54 16.85
N ARG A 3 21.74 41.49 16.74
CA ARG A 3 21.12 40.76 17.85
C ARG A 3 22.22 40.14 18.72
N LYS A 4 22.21 40.49 20.01
CA LYS A 4 23.04 39.96 21.09
C LYS A 4 23.00 38.43 21.06
N THR A 5 24.05 37.85 20.50
CA THR A 5 24.48 36.48 20.71
C THR A 5 24.60 36.22 22.22
N SER A 6 24.22 35.02 22.68
CA SER A 6 24.31 34.51 24.06
C SER A 6 23.01 34.46 24.86
N TRP A 7 22.10 33.57 24.45
CA TRP A 7 21.23 32.83 25.36
C TRP A 7 21.71 31.36 25.35
N TRP A 8 22.66 31.06 26.22
CA TRP A 8 22.83 29.80 26.93
C TRP A 8 22.24 28.54 26.26
N LEU A 9 23.09 27.88 25.48
CA LEU A 9 23.13 26.42 25.34
C LEU A 9 22.82 25.76 26.70
N ARG A 10 21.69 25.05 26.82
CA ARG A 10 21.48 23.86 27.68
C ARG A 10 19.99 23.46 27.72
N GLY A 11 19.65 22.45 26.95
CA GLY A 11 18.34 21.78 26.96
C GLY A 11 18.39 20.52 26.10
N LEU A 12 19.26 19.59 26.47
CA LEU A 12 19.53 18.35 25.75
C LEU A 12 19.16 17.18 26.67
N LEU A 13 17.87 16.83 26.70
CA LEU A 13 17.29 15.57 27.18
C LEU A 13 16.02 15.40 26.31
N GLY A 14 15.76 14.37 25.53
CA GLY A 14 16.31 13.03 25.42
C GLY A 14 15.21 12.17 24.77
N MET A 15 15.59 11.12 24.06
CA MET A 15 14.76 10.13 23.36
C MET A 15 14.25 10.53 21.96
N THR A 16 15.21 10.45 21.05
CA THR A 16 15.05 9.96 19.68
C THR A 16 14.04 8.82 19.56
N ALA A 17 12.79 9.11 19.21
CA ALA A 17 11.94 8.14 18.52
C ALA A 17 12.28 8.16 17.02
N LEU A 18 13.51 7.79 16.68
CA LEU A 18 13.80 7.25 15.35
C LEU A 18 13.35 5.78 15.39
N VAL A 19 12.03 5.56 15.42
CA VAL A 19 11.49 4.25 15.06
C VAL A 19 11.86 4.07 13.59
N GLY A 20 12.83 3.19 13.36
CA GLY A 20 13.39 2.93 12.06
C GLY A 20 12.28 2.63 11.06
N LEU A 21 12.23 3.42 9.99
CA LEU A 21 11.60 3.05 8.74
C LEU A 21 12.38 1.85 8.19
N ALA A 22 12.11 0.66 8.72
CA ALA A 22 12.53 -0.57 8.08
C ALA A 22 11.76 -0.64 6.76
N SER A 23 12.42 -0.25 5.68
CA SER A 23 11.96 -0.45 4.31
C SER A 23 11.61 -1.93 4.18
N GLN A 24 10.31 -2.23 4.08
CA GLN A 24 9.83 -3.59 3.89
C GLN A 24 10.46 -4.14 2.60
N PRO A 25 11.12 -5.30 2.63
CA PRO A 25 11.52 -5.96 1.40
C PRO A 25 10.25 -6.29 0.61
N GLY A 26 9.99 -5.54 -0.45
CA GLY A 26 9.01 -5.91 -1.46
C GLY A 26 9.49 -7.20 -2.11
N ALA A 27 8.94 -8.32 -1.68
CA ALA A 27 9.31 -9.65 -2.14
C ALA A 27 9.14 -9.73 -3.66
N ALA A 28 10.25 -9.60 -4.39
CA ALA A 28 10.31 -9.87 -5.81
C ALA A 28 10.07 -11.36 -6.02
N GLY A 29 8.88 -11.69 -6.54
CA GLY A 29 8.32 -13.03 -6.54
C GLY A 29 8.98 -13.98 -7.54
N ALA A 30 9.97 -14.74 -7.09
CA ALA A 30 10.30 -16.03 -7.68
C ALA A 30 9.56 -17.12 -6.86
N GLY A 31 8.51 -17.73 -7.43
CA GLY A 31 7.81 -18.87 -6.83
C GLY A 31 6.57 -18.56 -5.97
N GLN A 32 5.97 -17.38 -6.10
CA GLN A 32 4.69 -17.10 -5.43
C GLN A 32 3.52 -17.64 -6.26
N ASP A 33 2.59 -18.33 -5.60
CA ASP A 33 1.33 -18.74 -6.21
C ASP A 33 0.60 -17.52 -6.77
N LYS A 34 -0.04 -17.72 -7.92
CA LYS A 34 -0.77 -16.68 -8.63
C LYS A 34 -2.26 -16.97 -8.61
N VAL A 35 -3.05 -15.92 -8.46
CA VAL A 35 -4.51 -16.00 -8.38
C VAL A 35 -5.10 -15.00 -9.37
N THR A 36 -6.07 -15.48 -10.14
CA THR A 36 -6.88 -14.65 -11.03
C THR A 36 -7.98 -13.96 -10.23
N ILE A 37 -8.14 -12.65 -10.43
CA ILE A 37 -9.19 -11.84 -9.80
C ILE A 37 -9.84 -10.90 -10.83
N CYS A 38 -11.10 -10.55 -10.60
CA CYS A 38 -11.77 -9.43 -11.24
C CYS A 38 -11.48 -8.19 -10.39
N HIS A 39 -10.63 -7.31 -10.90
CA HIS A 39 -10.20 -6.11 -10.20
C HIS A 39 -11.12 -4.93 -10.54
N ILE A 40 -11.62 -4.23 -9.53
CA ILE A 40 -12.49 -3.06 -9.63
C ILE A 40 -11.71 -1.84 -9.08
N PRO A 41 -11.17 -0.96 -9.95
CA PRO A 41 -10.33 0.14 -9.49
C PRO A 41 -11.10 1.14 -8.60
N PRO A 42 -10.53 1.54 -7.44
CA PRO A 42 -11.09 2.63 -6.64
C PRO A 42 -11.24 3.92 -7.47
N GLY A 43 -12.41 4.54 -7.41
CA GLY A 43 -12.70 5.77 -8.15
C GLY A 43 -13.03 5.60 -9.64
N ASN A 44 -12.83 4.40 -10.21
CA ASN A 44 -13.31 4.09 -11.56
C ASN A 44 -13.85 2.64 -11.66
N PRO A 45 -15.01 2.36 -11.05
CA PRO A 45 -15.56 0.99 -11.01
C PRO A 45 -15.90 0.43 -12.39
N GLY A 46 -16.26 1.27 -13.36
CA GLY A 46 -16.57 0.85 -14.73
C GLY A 46 -15.35 0.42 -15.56
N ASN A 47 -14.15 0.51 -14.98
CA ASN A 47 -12.93 -0.03 -15.56
C ASN A 47 -12.52 -1.34 -14.87
N ALA A 48 -13.49 -2.18 -14.50
CA ALA A 48 -13.16 -3.48 -13.98
C ALA A 48 -12.53 -4.36 -15.06
N HIS A 49 -11.53 -5.14 -14.67
CA HIS A 49 -10.83 -6.02 -15.59
C HIS A 49 -10.16 -7.19 -14.86
N THR A 50 -10.01 -8.30 -15.57
CA THR A 50 -9.36 -9.51 -15.05
C THR A 50 -7.85 -9.30 -14.97
N ILE A 51 -7.26 -9.56 -13.81
CA ILE A 51 -5.80 -9.54 -13.60
C ILE A 51 -5.33 -10.80 -12.86
N VAL A 52 -4.03 -11.07 -12.92
CA VAL A 52 -3.38 -12.15 -12.17
C VAL A 52 -2.39 -11.56 -11.18
N VAL A 53 -2.67 -11.75 -9.89
CA VAL A 53 -1.86 -11.22 -8.78
C VAL A 53 -1.18 -12.35 -8.02
N GLY A 54 -0.17 -12.03 -7.22
CA GLY A 54 0.38 -12.99 -6.27
C GLY A 54 -0.65 -13.28 -5.17
N ALA A 55 -0.71 -14.53 -4.69
CA ALA A 55 -1.60 -14.94 -3.61
C ALA A 55 -1.55 -14.01 -2.37
N PRO A 56 -0.38 -13.48 -1.94
CA PRO A 56 -0.33 -12.53 -0.82
C PRO A 56 -1.05 -11.20 -1.05
N ALA A 57 -1.31 -10.81 -2.30
CA ALA A 57 -2.00 -9.56 -2.63
C ALA A 57 -3.53 -9.70 -2.60
N VAL A 58 -4.06 -10.92 -2.75
CA VAL A 58 -5.51 -11.17 -2.82
C VAL A 58 -6.28 -10.57 -1.63
N PRO A 59 -5.86 -10.72 -0.36
CA PRO A 59 -6.62 -10.16 0.75
C PRO A 59 -6.78 -8.63 0.68
N ALA A 60 -5.76 -7.91 0.21
CA ALA A 60 -5.82 -6.46 0.05
C ALA A 60 -6.77 -6.07 -1.09
N HIS A 61 -6.71 -6.79 -2.21
CA HIS A 61 -7.62 -6.61 -3.34
C HIS A 61 -9.09 -6.80 -2.93
N LEU A 62 -9.41 -7.87 -2.19
CA LEU A 62 -10.77 -8.16 -1.72
C LEU A 62 -11.26 -7.16 -0.67
N ALA A 63 -10.40 -6.78 0.29
CA ALA A 63 -10.80 -5.94 1.41
C ALA A 63 -10.88 -4.45 1.09
N ASN A 64 -10.07 -3.97 0.14
CA ASN A 64 -9.88 -2.53 -0.06
C ASN A 64 -10.47 -2.01 -1.37
N HIS A 65 -10.59 -2.86 -2.41
CA HIS A 65 -10.94 -2.43 -3.76
C HIS A 65 -12.30 -2.97 -4.23
N GLY A 66 -12.90 -3.91 -3.50
CA GLY A 66 -14.14 -4.58 -3.93
C GLY A 66 -13.91 -5.67 -4.99
N ASP A 67 -12.66 -6.10 -5.15
CA ASP A 67 -12.28 -7.15 -6.10
C ASP A 67 -12.95 -8.49 -5.74
N SER A 68 -13.01 -9.39 -6.71
CA SER A 68 -13.52 -10.75 -6.52
C SER A 68 -12.59 -11.80 -7.12
N VAL A 69 -12.58 -13.00 -6.54
CA VAL A 69 -11.76 -14.11 -7.07
C VAL A 69 -12.40 -14.66 -8.34
N GLY A 70 -11.60 -14.87 -9.39
CA GLY A 70 -12.06 -15.34 -10.69
C GLY A 70 -11.98 -14.26 -11.78
N GLU A 71 -12.49 -14.58 -12.97
CA GLU A 71 -12.57 -13.61 -14.07
C GLU A 71 -13.78 -12.68 -13.90
N CYS A 72 -13.74 -11.51 -14.56
CA CYS A 72 -14.91 -10.64 -14.62
C CYS A 72 -16.03 -11.27 -15.47
N VAL A 73 -17.26 -11.28 -14.96
CA VAL A 73 -18.45 -11.78 -15.66
C VAL A 73 -19.15 -10.61 -16.37
N PRO A 74 -19.54 -10.73 -17.65
CA PRO A 74 -20.38 -9.73 -18.31
C PRO A 74 -21.69 -9.51 -17.54
N GLY A 75 -21.96 -8.28 -17.10
CA GLY A 75 -23.17 -7.93 -16.33
C GLY A 75 -23.14 -8.31 -14.85
N GLY A 76 -22.02 -8.78 -14.31
CA GLY A 76 -21.79 -8.93 -12.87
C GLY A 76 -21.37 -7.62 -12.20
N PRO A 77 -21.25 -7.58 -10.86
CA PRO A 77 -20.81 -6.38 -10.15
C PRO A 77 -19.40 -5.98 -10.60
N GLY A 78 -19.29 -4.88 -11.35
CA GLY A 78 -18.03 -4.33 -11.87
C GLY A 78 -18.02 -4.02 -13.37
N GLN A 79 -18.96 -4.50 -14.17
CA GLN A 79 -19.01 -4.24 -15.63
C GLN A 79 -20.21 -3.42 -16.06
#